data_AF-A2F6E1-F1
#
_entry.id   AF-A2F6E1-F1
#
_cell.length_a   1.000
_cell.length_b   1.000
_cell.length_c   1.000
_cell.angle_alpha   90.00
_cell.angle_beta   90.00
_cell.angle_gamma   90.00
#
_symmetry.space_group_name_H-M   'P 1'
#
loop_
_entity.id
_entity.type
_entity.pdbx_description
1 polymer ?
#
loop_
_entity_poly.entity_id
_entity_poly.type
_entity_poly.pdbx_seq_one_letter_code
_entity_poly.pdbx_strand_id
1 'polypeptide(L)'
;MDSSADVNLPYVFWFNEKMYEVDGDTFAKLSKKFPEVRQENPNQFIVSQNYNPETFEAFLAACQLKPFNVDKNNAFELRQLALEWKVPTLQNFVENYIEEKKLTPPPTIDYLGILIEHVADNCDTYQDWINVANDFNKVLTDPRFEQLPAEVIFQVLAMADRKGVNQLALIEFVMKLYDSNPNKAVPLMLRLDFSLLSKEQLEKIFNNRLTHEQNISFFIASTLSAVDNKVEIAIRNMQKRRLIEMTVLKNNIRRKRELAMQQRSEEYQREAEELRAEVARQQRMIDELEGLVQEHRDRLSSEERRVTARRTPIADDALERINSSVNSEIERLDEEAEKQKMDFFTRMDRMAFDSPRTAKQFFTSAAEKSVSQTTRAQSLARSLNALTTETDAAASQTKAEMDRVSAYLSAKILKDKLRYDQFIRRTTQRHKPFDSSKFYGSTPSQVKSAEEELTKIEAALDRLCPLRQSQAMSPPNSPQRG
;
A
#
# COMPACT_ATOMS: atom_id res chain seq x y z
N MET A 1 -33.31 8.08 3.69
CA MET A 1 -32.21 9.05 3.87
C MET A 1 -31.88 9.05 5.36
N ASP A 2 -30.59 9.19 5.68
CA ASP A 2 -29.96 9.12 7.01
C ASP A 2 -29.76 7.74 7.65
N SER A 3 -28.62 7.14 7.31
CA SER A 3 -27.63 6.62 8.27
C SER A 3 -26.46 5.99 7.50
N SER A 4 -25.64 6.84 6.87
CA SER A 4 -24.23 6.50 6.71
C SER A 4 -23.64 6.51 8.11
N ALA A 5 -23.67 5.35 8.78
CA ALA A 5 -22.78 5.10 9.90
C ALA A 5 -21.37 5.23 9.34
N ASP A 6 -20.80 6.44 9.46
CA ASP A 6 -19.41 6.71 9.12
C ASP A 6 -18.58 5.70 9.88
N VAL A 7 -17.97 4.80 9.13
CA VAL A 7 -17.10 3.77 9.65
C VAL A 7 -15.89 4.50 10.24
N ASN A 8 -15.84 4.64 11.56
CA ASN A 8 -14.71 5.28 12.23
C ASN A 8 -13.49 4.33 12.17
N LEU A 9 -12.75 4.39 11.06
CA LEU A 9 -11.43 3.76 10.94
C LEU A 9 -10.41 4.58 11.74
N PRO A 10 -9.52 3.93 12.53
CA PRO A 10 -8.43 4.64 13.20
C PRO A 10 -7.49 5.25 12.15
N TYR A 11 -7.21 6.53 12.31
CA TYR A 11 -6.31 7.29 11.45
C TYR A 11 -4.86 7.02 11.86
N VAL A 12 -3.96 6.80 10.89
CA VAL A 12 -2.60 6.36 11.18
C VAL A 12 -1.58 7.48 10.95
N PHE A 13 -0.80 7.80 11.98
CA PHE A 13 0.35 8.68 11.88
C PHE A 13 1.64 7.88 11.70
N TRP A 14 2.47 8.30 10.76
CA TRP A 14 3.81 7.76 10.54
C TRP A 14 4.86 8.77 10.96
N PHE A 15 5.68 8.38 11.94
CA PHE A 15 6.78 9.19 12.45
C PHE A 15 7.99 8.31 12.76
N ASN A 16 9.16 8.62 12.18
CA ASN A 16 10.41 7.86 12.34
C ASN A 16 10.25 6.33 12.23
N GLU A 17 9.59 5.88 11.16
CA GLU A 17 9.29 4.46 10.85
C GLU A 17 8.35 3.73 11.84
N LYS A 18 7.85 4.41 12.87
CA LYS A 18 6.85 3.89 13.80
C LYS A 18 5.44 4.31 13.39
N MET A 19 4.52 3.37 13.58
CA MET A 19 3.09 3.54 13.33
C MET A 19 2.39 3.92 14.62
N TYR A 20 1.67 5.04 14.61
CA TYR A 20 0.82 5.46 15.71
C TYR A 20 -0.63 5.48 15.27
N GLU A 21 -1.45 4.63 15.90
CA GLU A 21 -2.89 4.60 15.68
C GLU A 21 -3.57 5.71 16.49
N VAL A 22 -4.40 6.49 15.82
CA VAL A 22 -5.09 7.64 16.39
C VAL A 22 -6.57 7.57 16.08
N ASP A 23 -7.39 7.88 17.08
CA ASP A 23 -8.82 8.07 16.85
C ASP A 23 -9.05 9.41 16.13
N GLY A 24 -9.42 9.33 14.85
CA GLY A 24 -9.56 10.49 13.97
C GLY A 24 -10.62 11.47 14.43
N ASP A 25 -11.65 10.99 15.14
CA ASP A 25 -12.76 11.84 15.58
C ASP A 25 -12.41 12.63 16.85
N THR A 26 -11.63 12.04 17.75
CA THR A 26 -11.08 12.75 18.92
C THR A 26 -10.03 13.76 18.49
N PHE A 27 -9.16 13.39 17.55
CA PHE A 27 -8.10 14.27 17.06
C PHE A 27 -8.65 15.45 16.22
N ALA A 28 -9.70 15.23 15.42
CA ALA A 28 -10.38 16.29 14.67
C ALA A 28 -11.06 17.35 15.55
N LYS A 29 -11.50 16.97 16.76
CA LYS A 29 -12.09 17.93 17.72
C LYS A 29 -11.03 18.82 18.37
N LEU A 30 -9.80 18.34 18.49
CA LEU A 30 -8.72 19.01 19.22
C LEU A 30 -7.78 19.81 18.30
N SER A 31 -7.54 19.35 17.07
CA SER A 31 -6.70 20.03 16.09
C SER A 31 -7.52 20.67 14.98
N LYS A 32 -7.32 21.97 14.74
CA LYS A 32 -7.95 22.67 13.60
C LYS A 32 -7.34 22.33 12.24
N LYS A 33 -6.09 21.82 12.22
CA LYS A 33 -5.35 21.46 10.99
C LYS A 33 -5.66 20.02 10.54
N PHE A 34 -6.06 19.15 11.46
CA PHE A 34 -6.33 17.74 11.16
C PHE A 34 -7.48 17.51 10.16
N PRO A 35 -8.61 18.25 10.17
CA PRO A 35 -9.64 18.10 9.15
C PRO A 35 -9.16 18.41 7.72
N GLU A 36 -8.29 19.41 7.55
CA GLU A 36 -7.67 19.75 6.26
C GLU A 36 -6.77 18.60 5.78
N VAL A 37 -5.96 18.06 6.69
CA VAL A 37 -5.07 16.91 6.43
C VAL A 37 -5.86 15.63 6.11
N ARG A 38 -7.01 15.42 6.77
CA ARG A 38 -7.91 14.28 6.52
C ARG A 38 -8.61 14.39 5.16
N GLN A 39 -8.85 15.61 4.65
CA GLN A 39 -9.36 15.81 3.30
C GLN A 39 -8.32 15.46 2.22
N GLU A 40 -7.05 15.82 2.44
CA GLU A 40 -5.97 15.50 1.50
C GLU A 40 -5.57 14.03 1.56
N ASN A 41 -5.53 13.44 2.76
CA ASN A 41 -5.19 12.04 2.97
C ASN A 41 -6.19 11.38 3.94
N PRO A 42 -7.16 10.60 3.45
CA PRO A 42 -8.29 10.12 4.24
C PRO A 42 -7.93 9.15 5.38
N ASN A 43 -6.82 8.42 5.25
CA ASN A 43 -6.51 7.29 6.15
C ASN A 43 -5.13 7.37 6.85
N GLN A 44 -4.22 8.25 6.41
CA GLN A 44 -2.86 8.30 6.98
C GLN A 44 -2.17 9.65 6.78
N PHE A 45 -1.30 10.03 7.71
CA PHE A 45 -0.42 11.19 7.60
C PHE A 45 1.04 10.82 7.91
N ILE A 46 1.96 11.27 7.06
CA ILE A 46 3.40 11.12 7.28
C ILE A 46 3.93 12.46 7.77
N VAL A 47 4.50 12.46 8.98
CA VAL A 47 5.09 13.66 9.55
C VAL A 47 6.50 13.81 8.98
N SER A 48 6.71 14.84 8.16
CA SER A 48 8.01 15.11 7.51
C SER A 48 9.01 15.82 8.45
N GLN A 49 8.54 16.43 9.53
CA GLN A 49 9.40 17.16 10.47
C GLN A 49 9.97 16.24 11.54
N ASN A 50 11.25 16.43 11.90
CA ASN A 50 11.95 15.63 12.89
C ASN A 50 11.78 16.26 14.28
N TYR A 51 10.78 15.80 15.04
CA TYR A 51 10.63 16.14 16.45
C TYR A 51 11.34 15.12 17.33
N ASN A 52 11.58 15.41 18.61
CA ASN A 52 11.99 14.34 19.51
C ASN A 52 10.85 13.29 19.61
N PRO A 53 11.11 11.98 19.40
CA PRO A 53 10.07 10.95 19.45
C PRO A 53 9.24 10.97 20.73
N GLU A 54 9.84 11.27 21.87
CA GLU A 54 9.12 11.38 23.15
C GLU A 54 8.16 12.59 23.17
N THR A 55 8.57 13.72 22.59
CA THR A 55 7.72 14.90 22.41
C THR A 55 6.54 14.59 21.48
N PHE A 56 6.79 13.88 20.38
CA PHE A 56 5.75 13.52 19.42
C PHE A 56 4.76 12.50 19.99
N GLU A 57 5.24 11.50 20.75
CA GLU A 57 4.39 10.56 21.49
C GLU A 57 3.54 11.29 22.55
N ALA A 58 4.12 12.23 23.30
CA ALA A 58 3.40 13.06 24.27
C ALA A 58 2.35 13.96 23.59
N PHE A 59 2.66 14.51 22.42
CA PHE A 59 1.72 15.28 21.60
C PHE A 59 0.53 14.42 21.15
N LEU A 60 0.79 13.23 20.60
CA LEU A 60 -0.26 12.30 20.19
C LEU A 60 -1.11 11.86 21.37
N ALA A 61 -0.50 11.59 22.53
CA ALA A 61 -1.22 11.27 23.75
C ALA A 61 -2.13 12.42 24.21
N ALA A 62 -1.63 13.66 24.19
CA ALA A 62 -2.41 14.85 24.51
C ALA A 62 -3.62 15.04 23.58
N CYS A 63 -3.43 14.81 22.27
CA CYS A 63 -4.50 14.89 21.28
C CYS A 63 -5.50 13.71 21.35
N GLN A 64 -5.20 12.67 22.13
CA GLN A 64 -6.12 11.55 22.41
C GLN A 64 -6.71 11.60 23.82
N LEU A 65 -6.50 12.69 24.57
CA LEU A 65 -6.92 12.83 25.98
C LEU A 65 -6.30 11.77 26.91
N LYS A 66 -5.15 11.21 26.55
CA LYS A 66 -4.37 10.29 27.39
C LYS A 66 -3.43 11.09 28.30
N PRO A 67 -3.04 10.55 29.47
CA PRO A 67 -2.05 11.19 30.32
C PRO A 67 -0.71 11.29 29.56
N PHE A 68 -0.10 12.47 29.59
CA PHE A 68 1.18 12.75 28.95
C PHE A 68 2.09 13.53 29.92
N ASN A 69 3.40 13.32 29.81
CA ASN A 69 4.39 14.01 30.63
C ASN A 69 4.99 15.19 29.86
N VAL A 70 5.04 16.35 30.50
CA VAL A 70 5.70 17.54 29.96
C VAL A 70 6.99 17.78 30.74
N ASP A 71 8.12 17.51 30.10
CA ASP A 71 9.45 17.77 30.68
C ASP A 71 10.03 19.10 30.19
N LYS A 72 11.07 19.59 30.89
CA LYS A 72 11.74 20.86 30.56
C LYS A 72 12.28 20.90 29.13
N ASN A 73 12.66 19.74 28.59
CA ASN A 73 13.20 19.61 27.24
C ASN A 73 12.10 19.51 26.16
N ASN A 74 10.94 18.92 26.49
CA ASN A 74 9.85 18.69 25.54
C ASN A 74 8.86 19.87 25.49
N ALA A 75 8.81 20.72 26.52
CA ALA A 75 7.84 21.81 26.63
C ALA A 75 7.89 22.78 25.44
N PHE A 76 9.06 23.15 24.95
CA PHE A 76 9.18 24.10 23.83
C PHE A 76 8.82 23.48 22.47
N GLU A 77 9.24 22.23 22.23
CA GLU A 77 8.85 21.50 21.02
C GLU A 77 7.34 21.17 21.02
N LEU A 78 6.76 20.82 22.17
CA LEU A 78 5.32 20.62 22.33
C LEU A 78 4.54 21.91 22.06
N ARG A 79 5.07 23.07 22.46
CA ARG A 79 4.46 24.37 22.16
C ARG A 79 4.46 24.62 20.65
N GLN A 80 5.58 24.35 19.98
CA GLN A 80 5.70 24.53 18.54
C GLN A 80 4.77 23.58 17.77
N LEU A 81 4.68 22.31 18.20
CA LEU A 81 3.73 21.34 17.69
C LEU A 81 2.27 21.79 17.91
N ALA A 82 1.94 22.29 19.10
CA ALA A 82 0.60 22.79 19.40
C ALA A 82 0.22 24.00 18.53
N LEU A 83 1.15 24.91 18.26
CA LEU A 83 0.98 26.03 17.34
C LEU A 83 0.81 25.57 15.90
N GLU A 84 1.66 24.66 15.42
CA GLU A 84 1.63 24.16 14.04
C GLU A 84 0.35 23.38 13.75
N TRP A 85 -0.09 22.55 14.69
CA TRP A 85 -1.31 21.75 14.57
C TRP A 85 -2.57 22.49 15.05
N LYS A 86 -2.41 23.76 15.48
CA LYS A 86 -3.49 24.62 15.98
C LYS A 86 -4.35 23.92 17.04
N VAL A 87 -3.72 23.40 18.08
CA VAL A 87 -4.35 22.75 19.25
C VAL A 87 -4.33 23.74 20.43
N PRO A 88 -5.40 24.52 20.66
CA PRO A 88 -5.37 25.62 21.63
C PRO A 88 -5.31 25.13 23.08
N THR A 89 -5.90 23.98 23.38
CA THR A 89 -5.90 23.38 24.73
C THR A 89 -4.48 22.99 25.17
N LEU A 90 -3.73 22.36 24.27
CA LEU A 90 -2.34 21.99 24.51
C LEU A 90 -1.43 23.22 24.56
N GLN A 91 -1.67 24.22 23.71
CA GLN A 91 -0.93 25.48 23.73
C GLN A 91 -1.05 26.18 25.08
N ASN A 92 -2.28 26.39 25.58
CA ASN A 92 -2.51 27.04 26.87
C ASN A 92 -1.91 26.24 28.03
N PHE A 93 -2.00 24.91 27.99
CA PHE A 93 -1.41 24.04 29.02
C PHE A 93 0.11 24.16 29.07
N VAL A 94 0.76 24.18 27.91
CA VAL A 94 2.21 24.30 27.80
C VAL A 94 2.69 25.72 28.11
N GLU A 95 1.94 26.77 27.72
CA GLU A 95 2.25 28.16 28.09
C GLU A 95 2.15 28.39 29.60
N ASN A 96 1.09 27.89 30.24
CA ASN A 96 0.96 27.93 31.70
C ASN A 96 2.11 27.18 32.39
N TYR A 97 2.52 26.02 31.87
CA TYR A 97 3.65 25.26 32.42
C TYR A 97 5.00 25.97 32.25
N ILE A 98 5.20 26.67 31.13
CA ILE A 98 6.40 27.48 30.88
C ILE A 98 6.44 28.70 31.81
N GLU A 99 5.30 29.38 32.02
CA GLU A 99 5.17 30.51 32.93
C GLU A 99 5.36 30.10 34.40
N GLU A 100 4.75 28.99 34.81
CA GLU A 100 4.82 28.46 36.18
C GLU A 100 6.22 27.98 36.54
N LYS A 101 6.94 27.34 35.60
CA LYS A 101 8.32 26.87 35.80
C LYS A 101 9.40 27.88 35.40
N LYS A 102 9.03 29.06 34.91
CA LYS A 102 9.96 30.12 34.42
C LYS A 102 11.07 29.55 33.54
N LEU A 103 10.70 28.68 32.61
CA LEU A 103 11.69 28.05 31.74
C LEU A 103 12.19 29.07 30.73
N THR A 104 13.50 29.34 30.73
CA THR A 104 14.16 30.05 29.64
C THR A 104 14.22 29.12 28.43
N PRO A 105 13.95 29.61 27.20
CA PRO A 105 14.09 28.79 25.99
C PRO A 105 15.49 28.16 25.97
N PRO A 106 15.62 26.86 25.62
CA PRO A 106 16.93 26.27 25.41
C PRO A 106 17.69 27.16 24.43
N PRO A 107 18.97 27.47 24.69
CA PRO A 107 19.77 28.18 23.69
C PRO A 107 19.70 27.37 22.41
N THR A 108 19.38 28.02 21.30
CA THR A 108 19.49 27.42 19.96
C THR A 108 20.92 26.98 19.80
N ILE A 109 21.18 25.68 19.95
CA ILE A 109 22.52 25.12 19.82
C ILE A 109 22.94 25.37 18.38
N ASP A 110 24.00 26.16 18.19
CA ASP A 110 24.56 26.46 16.87
C ASP A 110 25.33 25.23 16.38
N TYR A 111 24.59 24.25 15.85
CA TYR A 111 25.16 23.03 15.29
C TYR A 111 26.12 23.32 14.13
N LEU A 112 25.96 24.45 13.43
CA LEU A 112 26.86 24.88 12.36
C LEU A 112 28.18 25.40 12.94
N GLY A 113 28.14 26.20 14.00
CA GLY A 113 29.33 26.65 14.73
C GLY A 113 30.16 25.50 15.29
N ILE A 114 29.50 24.53 15.94
CA ILE A 114 30.15 23.31 16.46
C ILE A 114 30.80 22.51 15.33
N LEU A 115 30.11 22.38 14.19
CA LEU A 115 30.67 21.69 13.03
C LEU A 115 31.89 22.43 12.46
N ILE A 116 31.87 23.76 12.40
CA ILE A 116 33.02 24.54 11.91
C ILE A 116 34.23 24.38 12.84
N GLU A 117 34.02 24.40 14.17
CA GLU A 117 35.08 24.15 15.16
C GLU A 117 35.63 22.72 15.04
N HIS A 118 34.76 21.71 15.00
CA HIS A 118 35.18 20.31 14.86
C HIS A 118 35.85 20.02 13.52
N VAL A 119 35.46 20.70 12.44
CA VAL A 119 36.12 20.60 11.13
C VAL A 119 37.48 21.29 11.13
N ALA A 120 37.63 22.40 11.85
CA ALA A 120 38.94 23.04 12.04
C ALA A 120 39.92 22.14 12.82
N ASP A 121 39.40 21.37 13.79
CA ASP A 121 40.16 20.44 14.61
C ASP A 121 40.27 19.01 14.00
N ASN A 122 39.72 18.76 12.81
CA ASN A 122 39.62 17.44 12.17
C ASN A 122 39.01 16.33 13.05
N CYS A 123 38.09 16.70 13.94
CA CYS A 123 37.38 15.80 14.87
C CYS A 123 35.88 15.71 14.57
N ASP A 124 35.50 15.88 13.30
CA ASP A 124 34.10 15.87 12.91
C ASP A 124 33.47 14.48 13.05
N THR A 125 32.36 14.42 13.80
CA THR A 125 31.66 13.17 14.07
C THR A 125 30.44 13.04 13.17
N TYR A 126 30.08 11.80 12.81
CA TYR A 126 28.87 11.48 12.05
C TYR A 126 27.59 12.14 12.62
N GLN A 127 27.53 12.32 13.94
CA GLN A 127 26.40 12.94 14.62
C GLN A 127 26.32 14.45 14.40
N ASP A 128 27.46 15.14 14.25
CA ASP A 128 27.50 16.57 13.96
C ASP A 128 26.93 16.83 12.56
N TRP A 129 27.26 15.96 11.60
CA TRP A 129 26.69 16.02 10.25
C TRP A 129 25.18 15.79 10.26
N ILE A 130 24.67 14.86 11.07
CA ILE A 130 23.22 14.63 11.22
C ILE A 130 22.51 15.85 11.81
N ASN A 131 23.10 16.47 12.82
CA ASN A 131 22.52 17.61 13.51
C ASN A 131 22.41 18.82 12.57
N VAL A 132 23.45 19.10 11.78
CA VAL A 132 23.40 20.14 10.74
C VAL A 132 22.44 19.76 9.60
N ALA A 133 22.37 18.48 9.23
CA ALA A 133 21.43 18.00 8.22
C ALA A 133 19.96 18.10 8.66
N ASN A 134 19.65 18.14 9.97
CA ASN A 134 18.29 18.35 10.47
C ASN A 134 17.79 19.78 10.19
N ASP A 135 18.66 20.78 10.36
CA ASP A 135 18.36 22.20 10.14
C ASP A 135 18.87 22.71 8.78
N PHE A 136 19.12 21.80 7.83
CA PHE A 136 19.80 22.09 6.57
C PHE A 136 19.21 23.27 5.79
N ASN A 137 17.87 23.39 5.74
CA ASN A 137 17.21 24.49 5.02
C ASN A 137 17.49 25.87 5.65
N LYS A 138 17.75 25.95 6.97
CA LYS A 138 18.17 27.20 7.64
C LYS A 138 19.66 27.46 7.39
N VAL A 139 20.46 26.40 7.43
CA VAL A 139 21.91 26.44 7.23
C VAL A 139 22.28 26.90 5.82
N LEU A 140 21.48 26.55 4.79
CA LEU A 140 21.68 27.01 3.41
C LEU A 140 21.65 28.54 3.24
N THR A 141 20.99 29.26 4.14
CA THR A 141 20.93 30.73 4.13
C THR A 141 22.09 31.38 4.89
N ASP A 142 22.86 30.61 5.65
CA ASP A 142 23.96 31.13 6.46
C ASP A 142 25.26 31.20 5.63
N PRO A 143 25.89 32.39 5.50
CA PRO A 143 27.15 32.55 4.76
C PRO A 143 28.33 31.77 5.37
N ARG A 144 28.26 31.35 6.64
CA ARG A 144 29.29 30.51 7.29
C ARG A 144 29.37 29.12 6.67
N PHE A 145 28.28 28.64 6.08
CA PHE A 145 28.23 27.34 5.43
C PHE A 145 29.16 27.26 4.19
N GLU A 146 29.44 28.40 3.55
CA GLU A 146 30.37 28.49 2.41
C GLU A 146 31.84 28.23 2.80
N GLN A 147 32.16 28.40 4.09
CA GLN A 147 33.53 28.24 4.61
C GLN A 147 33.93 26.77 4.72
N LEU A 148 32.95 25.86 4.83
CA LEU A 148 33.20 24.43 5.00
C LEU A 148 33.85 23.79 3.75
N PRO A 149 34.60 22.68 3.93
CA PRO A 149 35.10 21.87 2.82
C PRO A 149 33.98 21.27 1.98
N ALA A 150 34.24 21.06 0.68
CA ALA A 150 33.24 20.53 -0.25
C ALA A 150 32.77 19.12 0.15
N GLU A 151 33.66 18.32 0.74
CA GLU A 151 33.39 16.98 1.23
C GLU A 151 32.38 16.98 2.37
N VAL A 152 32.55 17.87 3.35
CA VAL A 152 31.66 17.98 4.52
C VAL A 152 30.28 18.46 4.07
N ILE A 153 30.22 19.49 3.22
CA ILE A 153 28.96 19.98 2.65
C ILE A 153 28.25 18.87 1.89
N PHE A 154 28.99 18.08 1.11
CA PHE A 154 28.45 16.97 0.33
C PHE A 154 27.91 15.83 1.22
N GLN A 155 28.58 15.50 2.32
CA GLN A 155 28.10 14.49 3.29
C GLN A 155 26.85 14.97 4.03
N VAL A 156 26.84 16.22 4.51
CA VAL A 156 25.68 16.83 5.16
C VAL A 156 24.49 16.84 4.20
N LEU A 157 24.71 17.22 2.93
CA LEU A 157 23.68 17.18 1.89
C LEU A 157 23.17 15.76 1.64
N ALA A 158 24.05 14.75 1.57
CA ALA A 158 23.64 13.36 1.39
C ALA A 158 22.75 12.83 2.54
N MET A 159 22.92 13.37 3.75
CA MET A 159 22.05 13.06 4.90
C MET A 159 20.75 13.86 4.87
N ALA A 160 20.81 15.14 4.51
CA ALA A 160 19.65 16.02 4.39
C ALA A 160 18.71 15.56 3.26
N ASP A 161 19.25 15.02 2.17
CA ASP A 161 18.51 14.46 1.03
C ASP A 161 17.49 13.38 1.43
N ARG A 162 17.72 12.68 2.55
CA ARG A 162 16.79 11.67 3.08
C ARG A 162 15.53 12.30 3.70
N LYS A 163 15.59 13.57 4.10
CA LYS A 163 14.58 14.27 4.91
C LYS A 163 13.77 15.30 4.11
N GLY A 164 14.27 15.69 2.94
CA GLY A 164 13.62 16.65 2.04
C GLY A 164 14.30 18.00 2.07
N VAL A 165 15.11 18.26 1.04
CA VAL A 165 15.85 19.51 0.85
C VAL A 165 15.04 20.46 -0.03
N ASN A 166 15.03 21.76 0.30
CA ASN A 166 14.48 22.77 -0.60
C ASN A 166 15.42 22.96 -1.80
N GLN A 167 15.03 22.39 -2.93
CA GLN A 167 15.88 22.33 -4.10
C GLN A 167 16.12 23.70 -4.74
N LEU A 168 15.19 24.66 -4.60
CA LEU A 168 15.38 26.02 -5.11
C LEU A 168 16.44 26.78 -4.31
N ALA A 169 16.39 26.66 -2.97
CA ALA A 169 17.40 27.26 -2.09
C ALA A 169 18.78 26.62 -2.29
N LEU A 170 18.82 25.30 -2.55
CA LEU A 170 20.06 24.60 -2.89
C LEU A 170 20.64 25.06 -4.23
N ILE A 171 19.81 25.25 -5.25
CA ILE A 171 20.24 25.78 -6.55
C ILE A 171 20.85 27.18 -6.38
N GLU A 172 20.17 28.08 -5.64
CA GLU A 172 20.66 29.44 -5.39
C GLU A 172 22.02 29.42 -4.66
N PHE A 173 22.14 28.58 -3.63
CA PHE A 173 23.38 28.40 -2.89
C PHE A 173 24.52 27.85 -3.76
N VAL A 174 24.25 26.82 -4.57
CA VAL A 174 25.27 26.24 -5.47
C VAL A 174 25.67 27.23 -6.56
N MET A 175 24.74 28.04 -7.08
CA MET A 175 25.07 29.11 -8.04
C MET A 175 25.95 30.19 -7.43
N LYS A 176 25.67 30.61 -6.19
CA LYS A 176 26.52 31.54 -5.43
C LYS A 176 27.91 30.96 -5.14
N LEU A 177 27.99 29.66 -4.86
CA LEU A 177 29.26 28.94 -4.73
C LEU A 177 30.00 28.82 -6.06
N TYR A 178 29.31 28.68 -7.19
CA TYR A 178 29.93 28.69 -8.52
C TYR A 178 30.63 30.01 -8.82
N ASP A 179 30.05 31.14 -8.36
CA ASP A 179 30.65 32.48 -8.51
C ASP A 179 31.82 32.72 -7.57
N SER A 180 31.76 32.20 -6.34
CA SER A 180 32.78 32.44 -5.32
C SER A 180 33.94 31.44 -5.39
N ASN A 181 33.63 30.15 -5.51
CA ASN A 181 34.58 29.04 -5.46
C ASN A 181 34.10 27.85 -6.34
N PRO A 182 34.37 27.89 -7.66
CA PRO A 182 33.87 26.87 -8.59
C PRO A 182 34.35 25.46 -8.25
N ASN A 183 35.52 25.31 -7.60
CA ASN A 183 36.04 24.00 -7.18
C ASN A 183 35.14 23.29 -6.15
N LYS A 184 34.46 24.04 -5.28
CA LYS A 184 33.56 23.45 -4.27
C LYS A 184 32.15 23.18 -4.83
N ALA A 185 31.75 23.93 -5.85
CA ALA A 185 30.42 23.85 -6.44
C ALA A 185 30.24 22.64 -7.36
N VAL A 186 31.30 22.24 -8.08
CA VAL A 186 31.28 21.14 -9.07
C VAL A 186 30.83 19.80 -8.46
N PRO A 187 31.32 19.36 -7.27
CA PRO A 187 30.80 18.16 -6.62
C PRO A 187 29.31 18.24 -6.23
N LEU A 188 28.84 19.43 -5.81
CA LEU A 188 27.47 19.65 -5.33
C LEU A 188 26.45 19.67 -6.47
N MET A 189 26.88 20.03 -7.68
CA MET A 189 26.08 19.97 -8.91
C MET A 189 25.44 18.58 -9.12
N LEU A 190 26.14 17.50 -8.76
CA LEU A 190 25.65 16.12 -8.93
C LEU A 190 24.35 15.83 -8.15
N ARG A 191 23.98 16.68 -7.20
CA ARG A 191 22.78 16.55 -6.37
C ARG A 191 21.65 17.52 -6.73
N LEU A 192 21.90 18.43 -7.68
CA LEU A 192 20.88 19.35 -8.15
C LEU A 192 19.85 18.64 -9.01
N ASP A 193 18.62 19.15 -8.95
CA ASP A 193 17.58 18.74 -9.87
C ASP A 193 17.66 19.61 -11.12
N PHE A 194 18.19 19.03 -12.20
CA PHE A 194 18.37 19.74 -13.47
C PHE A 194 17.05 20.17 -14.13
N SER A 195 15.91 19.61 -13.70
CA SER A 195 14.60 20.01 -14.21
C SER A 195 14.15 21.39 -13.71
N LEU A 196 14.68 21.83 -12.57
CA LEU A 196 14.36 23.11 -11.94
C LEU A 196 15.35 24.23 -12.29
N LEU A 197 16.40 23.92 -13.06
CA LEU A 197 17.42 24.89 -13.48
C LEU A 197 16.93 25.71 -14.68
N SER A 198 17.25 27.01 -14.67
CA SER A 198 17.05 27.84 -15.86
C SER A 198 18.08 27.51 -16.95
N LYS A 199 17.79 27.85 -18.21
CA LYS A 199 18.72 27.63 -19.33
C LYS A 199 20.04 28.37 -19.14
N GLU A 200 20.00 29.59 -18.58
CA GLU A 200 21.19 30.39 -18.30
C GLU A 200 22.07 29.77 -17.20
N GLN A 201 21.44 29.20 -16.17
CA GLN A 201 22.12 28.47 -15.10
C GLN A 201 22.80 27.19 -15.61
N LEU A 202 22.13 26.46 -16.50
CA LEU A 202 22.70 25.29 -17.16
C LEU A 202 23.91 25.66 -18.01
N GLU A 203 23.79 26.68 -18.86
CA GLU A 203 24.92 27.16 -19.68
C GLU A 203 26.10 27.58 -18.81
N LYS A 204 25.86 28.25 -17.68
CA LYS A 204 26.93 28.64 -16.74
C LYS A 204 27.65 27.43 -16.13
N ILE A 205 26.93 26.36 -15.80
CA ILE A 205 27.50 25.11 -15.29
C ILE A 205 28.32 24.40 -16.38
N PHE A 206 27.77 24.27 -17.60
CA PHE A 206 28.40 23.55 -18.71
C PHE A 206 29.60 24.28 -19.31
N ASN A 207 29.59 25.60 -19.32
CA ASN A 207 30.69 26.42 -19.83
C ASN A 207 31.87 26.51 -18.86
N ASN A 208 31.70 26.05 -17.61
CA ASN A 208 32.78 26.05 -16.65
C ASN A 208 33.75 24.89 -16.90
N ARG A 209 35.00 25.24 -17.22
CA ARG A 209 36.09 24.31 -17.53
C ARG A 209 36.35 23.31 -16.39
N LEU A 210 36.21 23.74 -15.14
CA LEU A 210 36.45 22.90 -13.96
C LEU A 210 35.45 21.75 -13.84
N THR A 211 34.24 21.89 -14.38
CA THR A 211 33.24 20.82 -14.42
C THR A 211 33.72 19.62 -15.26
N HIS A 212 34.56 19.87 -16.28
CA HIS A 212 35.07 18.84 -17.21
C HIS A 212 36.42 18.26 -16.79
N GLU A 213 37.24 19.05 -16.07
CA GLU A 213 38.62 18.69 -15.74
C GLU A 213 38.79 18.05 -14.35
N GLN A 214 37.87 18.30 -13.41
CA GLN A 214 37.98 17.73 -12.07
C GLN A 214 37.64 16.24 -12.04
N ASN A 215 38.45 15.47 -11.31
CA ASN A 215 38.15 14.06 -11.04
C ASN A 215 37.04 13.95 -9.98
N ILE A 216 35.80 13.97 -10.43
CA ILE A 216 34.61 13.83 -9.60
C ILE A 216 34.18 12.37 -9.38
N SER A 217 35.00 11.38 -9.74
CA SER A 217 34.63 9.95 -9.69
C SER A 217 34.18 9.49 -8.30
N PHE A 218 34.83 9.99 -7.24
CA PHE A 218 34.44 9.71 -5.85
C PHE A 218 33.04 10.25 -5.54
N PHE A 219 32.79 11.51 -5.89
CA PHE A 219 31.49 12.16 -5.69
C PHE A 219 30.39 11.55 -6.56
N ILE A 220 30.71 11.08 -7.77
CA ILE A 220 29.77 10.33 -8.63
C ILE A 220 29.40 9.01 -7.95
N ALA A 221 30.37 8.21 -7.52
CA ALA A 221 30.10 6.93 -6.85
C ALA A 221 29.31 7.12 -5.56
N SER A 222 29.66 8.14 -4.77
CA SER A 222 28.94 8.48 -3.55
C SER A 222 27.53 9.01 -3.82
N THR A 223 27.33 9.78 -4.90
CA THR A 223 26.00 10.23 -5.33
C THR A 223 25.14 9.06 -5.75
N LEU A 224 25.65 8.19 -6.62
CA LEU A 224 24.93 7.01 -7.09
C LEU A 224 24.55 6.10 -5.92
N SER A 225 25.45 5.86 -4.96
CA SER A 225 25.14 5.07 -3.77
C SER A 225 24.07 5.72 -2.90
N ALA A 226 24.09 7.04 -2.72
CA ALA A 226 23.05 7.73 -1.95
C ALA A 226 21.70 7.75 -2.67
N VAL A 227 21.69 7.91 -4.00
CA VAL A 227 20.49 7.82 -4.84
C VAL A 227 19.91 6.42 -4.78
N ASP A 228 20.74 5.38 -4.89
CA ASP A 228 20.31 3.99 -4.77
C ASP A 228 19.69 3.71 -3.40
N ASN A 229 20.36 4.12 -2.32
CA ASN A 229 19.80 4.06 -0.97
C ASN A 229 18.46 4.81 -0.84
N LYS A 230 18.33 5.99 -1.44
CA LYS A 230 17.08 6.78 -1.43
C LYS A 230 15.96 6.06 -2.16
N VAL A 231 16.25 5.51 -3.33
CA VAL A 231 15.31 4.73 -4.13
C VAL A 231 14.91 3.46 -3.40
N GLU A 232 15.85 2.76 -2.77
CA GLU A 232 15.57 1.55 -2.00
C GLU A 232 14.68 1.85 -0.79
N ILE A 233 14.96 2.92 -0.04
CA ILE A 233 14.10 3.37 1.07
C ILE A 233 12.70 3.74 0.55
N ALA A 234 12.61 4.47 -0.57
CA ALA A 234 11.33 4.83 -1.18
C ALA A 234 10.54 3.59 -1.61
N ILE A 235 11.20 2.59 -2.21
CA ILE A 235 10.60 1.30 -2.59
C ILE A 235 10.12 0.56 -1.34
N ARG A 236 10.94 0.43 -0.29
CA ARG A 236 10.54 -0.22 0.96
C ARG A 236 9.34 0.48 1.60
N ASN A 237 9.33 1.81 1.63
CA ASN A 237 8.21 2.59 2.15
C ASN A 237 6.94 2.39 1.31
N MET A 238 7.07 2.36 -0.02
CA MET A 238 5.95 2.06 -0.93
C MET A 238 5.42 0.63 -0.73
N GLN A 239 6.31 -0.36 -0.53
CA GLN A 239 5.94 -1.74 -0.24
C GLN A 239 5.20 -1.87 1.09
N LYS A 240 5.72 -1.24 2.16
CA LYS A 240 5.04 -1.17 3.46
C LYS A 240 3.65 -0.55 3.31
N ARG A 241 3.55 0.60 2.63
CA ARG A 241 2.26 1.26 2.35
C ARG A 241 1.28 0.34 1.63
N ARG A 242 1.72 -0.34 0.56
CA ARG A 242 0.87 -1.29 -0.19
C ARG A 242 0.43 -2.48 0.67
N LEU A 243 1.30 -3.03 1.51
CA LEU A 243 0.97 -4.13 2.41
C LEU A 243 -0.13 -3.72 3.41
N ILE A 244 -0.06 -2.50 3.91
CA ILE A 244 -1.04 -1.94 4.84
C ILE A 244 -2.36 -1.69 4.13
N GLU A 245 -2.35 -1.04 2.97
CA GLU A 245 -3.54 -0.83 2.14
C GLU A 245 -4.24 -2.17 1.82
N MET A 246 -3.45 -3.21 1.52
CA MET A 246 -3.96 -4.56 1.31
C MET A 246 -4.59 -5.16 2.59
N THR A 247 -3.98 -4.93 3.75
CA THR A 247 -4.50 -5.42 5.04
C THR A 247 -5.81 -4.73 5.41
N VAL A 248 -5.89 -3.41 5.23
CA VAL A 248 -7.12 -2.63 5.42
C VAL A 248 -8.20 -3.10 4.45
N LEU A 249 -7.86 -3.29 3.17
CA LEU A 249 -8.81 -3.80 2.17
C LEU A 249 -9.32 -5.20 2.53
N LYS A 250 -8.44 -6.10 2.98
CA LYS A 250 -8.80 -7.46 3.42
C LYS A 250 -9.75 -7.41 4.62
N ASN A 251 -9.48 -6.55 5.60
CA ASN A 251 -10.35 -6.36 6.75
C ASN A 251 -11.71 -5.77 6.35
N ASN A 252 -11.72 -4.80 5.42
CA ASN A 252 -12.95 -4.23 4.87
C ASN A 252 -13.81 -5.28 4.13
N ILE A 253 -13.18 -6.13 3.30
CA ILE A 253 -13.88 -7.22 2.61
C ILE A 253 -14.44 -8.23 3.62
N ARG A 254 -13.65 -8.59 4.64
CA ARG A 254 -14.10 -9.51 5.69
C ARG A 254 -15.31 -8.96 6.44
N ARG A 255 -15.26 -7.70 6.89
CA ARG A 255 -16.37 -7.05 7.59
C ARG A 255 -17.61 -6.90 6.71
N LYS A 256 -17.46 -6.50 5.43
CA LYS A 256 -18.59 -6.46 4.49
C LYS A 256 -19.23 -7.84 4.29
N ARG A 257 -18.42 -8.91 4.25
CA ARG A 257 -18.91 -10.29 4.15
C ARG A 257 -19.63 -10.72 5.42
N GLU A 258 -19.13 -10.37 6.60
CA GLU A 258 -19.77 -10.64 7.89
C GLU A 258 -21.12 -9.92 7.98
N LEU A 259 -21.19 -8.63 7.62
CA LEU A 259 -22.44 -7.87 7.60
C LEU A 259 -23.45 -8.43 6.60
N ALA A 260 -23.02 -8.75 5.37
CA ALA A 260 -23.91 -9.36 4.38
C ALA A 260 -24.42 -10.74 4.82
N MET A 261 -23.60 -11.51 5.56
CA MET A 261 -24.01 -12.79 6.13
C MET A 261 -25.00 -12.61 7.28
N GLN A 262 -24.80 -11.60 8.13
CA GLN A 262 -25.76 -11.25 9.20
C GLN A 262 -27.10 -10.81 8.62
N GLN A 263 -27.11 -9.87 7.66
CA GLN A 263 -28.32 -9.42 6.98
C GLN A 263 -29.07 -10.58 6.33
N ARG A 264 -28.36 -11.47 5.62
CA ARG A 264 -28.97 -12.65 5.03
C ARG A 264 -29.50 -13.63 6.09
N SER A 265 -28.81 -13.78 7.22
CA SER A 265 -29.28 -14.60 8.33
C SER A 265 -30.55 -14.04 8.96
N GLU A 266 -30.64 -12.72 9.11
CA GLU A 266 -31.84 -12.03 9.60
C GLU A 266 -33.00 -12.18 8.62
N GLU A 267 -32.76 -12.05 7.31
CA GLU A 267 -33.75 -12.31 6.27
C GLU A 267 -34.27 -13.76 6.34
N TYR A 268 -33.38 -14.75 6.44
CA TYR A 268 -33.78 -16.15 6.58
C TYR A 268 -34.54 -16.44 7.88
N GLN A 269 -34.18 -15.78 8.98
CA GLN A 269 -34.94 -15.90 10.23
C GLN A 269 -36.34 -15.32 10.07
N ARG A 270 -36.48 -14.16 9.42
CA ARG A 270 -37.79 -13.55 9.15
C ARG A 270 -38.65 -14.43 8.24
N GLU A 271 -38.08 -14.95 7.16
CA GLU A 271 -38.78 -15.89 6.26
C GLU A 271 -39.20 -17.17 7.00
N ALA A 272 -38.34 -17.71 7.88
CA ALA A 272 -38.66 -18.88 8.67
C ALA A 272 -39.80 -18.61 9.69
N GLU A 273 -39.83 -17.42 10.30
CA GLU A 273 -40.92 -16.99 11.18
C GLU A 273 -42.24 -16.80 10.42
N GLU A 274 -42.19 -16.18 9.23
CA GLU A 274 -43.35 -16.03 8.35
C GLU A 274 -43.91 -17.40 7.95
N LEU A 275 -43.05 -18.35 7.54
CA LEU A 275 -43.46 -19.72 7.22
C LEU A 275 -44.05 -20.46 8.43
N ARG A 276 -43.47 -20.32 9.63
CA ARG A 276 -44.04 -20.90 10.85
C ARG A 276 -45.41 -20.31 11.18
N ALA A 277 -45.60 -19.00 10.99
CA ALA A 277 -46.88 -18.35 11.20
C ALA A 277 -47.94 -18.81 10.19
N GLU A 278 -47.55 -19.05 8.92
CA GLU A 278 -48.44 -19.62 7.91
C GLU A 278 -48.81 -21.07 8.24
N VAL A 279 -47.84 -21.92 8.63
CA VAL A 279 -48.12 -23.29 9.09
C VAL A 279 -49.07 -23.29 10.30
N ALA A 280 -48.88 -22.38 11.25
CA ALA A 280 -49.78 -22.25 12.40
C ALA A 280 -51.19 -21.80 11.99
N ARG A 281 -51.34 -20.95 10.97
CA ARG A 281 -52.64 -20.58 10.40
C ARG A 281 -53.32 -21.76 9.71
N GLN A 282 -52.56 -22.50 8.90
CA GLN A 282 -53.06 -23.70 8.23
C GLN A 282 -53.50 -24.76 9.24
N GLN A 283 -52.75 -24.96 10.32
CA GLN A 283 -53.14 -25.90 11.39
C GLN A 283 -54.46 -25.50 12.06
N ARG A 284 -54.65 -24.21 12.40
CA ARG A 284 -55.93 -23.75 12.96
C ARG A 284 -57.10 -23.97 12.01
N MET A 285 -56.89 -23.73 10.71
CA MET A 285 -57.91 -23.96 9.70
C MET A 285 -58.26 -25.45 9.58
N ILE A 286 -57.28 -26.34 9.69
CA ILE A 286 -57.50 -27.79 9.75
C ILE A 286 -58.31 -28.13 11.00
N ASP A 287 -57.93 -27.62 12.18
CA ASP A 287 -58.64 -27.88 13.43
C ASP A 287 -60.11 -27.38 13.39
N GLU A 288 -60.37 -26.22 12.78
CA GLU A 288 -61.73 -25.71 12.55
C GLU A 288 -62.53 -26.60 11.61
N LEU A 289 -61.93 -27.06 10.52
CA LEU A 289 -62.56 -27.99 9.58
C LEU A 289 -62.85 -29.34 10.23
N GLU A 290 -61.93 -29.86 11.04
CA GLU A 290 -62.15 -31.08 11.83
C GLU A 290 -63.32 -30.91 12.80
N GLY A 291 -63.42 -29.75 13.46
CA GLY A 291 -64.55 -29.41 14.34
C GLY A 291 -65.89 -29.37 13.59
N LEU A 292 -65.93 -28.74 12.42
CA LEU A 292 -67.14 -28.69 11.57
C LEU A 292 -67.54 -30.09 11.08
N VAL A 293 -66.57 -30.90 10.66
CA VAL A 293 -66.82 -32.30 10.23
C VAL A 293 -67.39 -33.11 11.40
N GLN A 294 -66.85 -32.92 12.60
CA GLN A 294 -67.35 -33.60 13.78
C GLN A 294 -68.78 -33.14 14.16
N GLU A 295 -69.06 -31.84 14.09
CA GLU A 295 -70.42 -31.31 14.31
C GLU A 295 -71.41 -31.86 13.27
N HIS A 296 -71.02 -31.89 12.00
CA HIS A 296 -71.84 -32.49 10.94
C HIS A 296 -72.09 -33.98 11.20
N ARG A 297 -71.08 -34.72 11.66
CA ARG A 297 -71.21 -36.13 12.02
C ARG A 297 -72.17 -36.34 13.19
N ASP A 298 -72.09 -35.50 14.22
CA ASP A 298 -72.98 -35.54 15.37
C ASP A 298 -74.42 -35.19 14.97
N ARG A 299 -74.61 -34.15 14.15
CA ARG A 299 -75.92 -33.78 13.59
C ARG A 299 -76.52 -34.91 12.77
N LEU A 300 -75.75 -35.53 11.88
CA LEU A 300 -76.16 -36.71 11.11
C LEU A 300 -76.61 -37.85 12.03
N SER A 301 -75.81 -38.18 13.05
CA SER A 301 -76.17 -39.23 14.01
C SER A 301 -77.46 -38.91 14.80
N SER A 302 -77.71 -37.64 15.09
CA SER A 302 -78.90 -37.19 15.81
C SER A 302 -80.15 -37.23 14.94
N GLU A 303 -80.03 -36.85 13.67
CA GLU A 303 -81.12 -36.93 12.70
C GLU A 303 -81.39 -38.39 12.30
N GLU A 304 -80.38 -39.24 12.16
CA GLU A 304 -80.55 -40.70 12.03
C GLU A 304 -81.36 -41.27 13.19
N ARG A 305 -81.05 -40.88 14.44
CA ARG A 305 -81.84 -41.31 15.62
C ARG A 305 -83.28 -40.80 15.59
N ARG A 306 -83.51 -39.56 15.13
CA ARG A 306 -84.86 -38.99 14.99
C ARG A 306 -85.68 -39.64 13.89
N VAL A 307 -85.07 -39.93 12.75
CA VAL A 307 -85.69 -40.66 11.62
C VAL A 307 -86.02 -42.09 12.04
N THR A 308 -85.14 -42.74 12.80
CA THR A 308 -85.39 -44.10 13.33
C THR A 308 -86.55 -44.11 14.33
N ALA A 309 -86.71 -43.07 15.14
CA ALA A 309 -87.81 -42.93 16.11
C ALA A 309 -89.17 -42.51 15.49
N ARG A 310 -89.16 -41.91 14.29
CA ARG A 310 -90.37 -41.43 13.57
C ARG A 310 -90.94 -42.42 12.54
N ARG A 311 -90.48 -43.68 12.50
CA ARG A 311 -91.03 -44.70 11.60
C ARG A 311 -92.47 -45.08 11.98
N THR A 312 -93.44 -44.35 11.45
CA THR A 312 -94.75 -44.90 11.07
C THR A 312 -94.61 -45.56 9.68
N PRO A 313 -95.28 -46.69 9.40
CA PRO A 313 -95.18 -47.34 8.10
C PRO A 313 -95.78 -46.42 7.02
N ILE A 314 -94.91 -45.88 6.17
CA ILE A 314 -95.30 -45.18 4.94
C ILE A 314 -95.62 -46.28 3.91
N ALA A 315 -96.68 -46.10 3.12
CA ALA A 315 -97.02 -47.03 2.05
C ALA A 315 -95.85 -47.16 1.06
N ASP A 316 -95.47 -48.41 0.73
CA ASP A 316 -94.30 -48.77 -0.09
C ASP A 316 -94.19 -47.99 -1.41
N ASP A 317 -95.33 -47.63 -2.00
CA ASP A 317 -95.43 -46.97 -3.30
C ASP A 317 -94.93 -45.50 -3.29
N ALA A 318 -94.95 -44.83 -2.11
CA ALA A 318 -94.37 -43.49 -1.94
C ALA A 318 -92.86 -43.55 -1.61
N LEU A 319 -92.42 -44.64 -0.97
CA LEU A 319 -91.02 -44.89 -0.66
C LEU A 319 -90.20 -45.24 -1.91
N GLU A 320 -90.76 -45.98 -2.86
CA GLU A 320 -90.10 -46.29 -4.14
C GLU A 320 -89.89 -45.04 -5.03
N ARG A 321 -90.83 -44.09 -5.02
CA ARG A 321 -90.70 -42.83 -5.77
C ARG A 321 -89.68 -41.88 -5.15
N ILE A 322 -89.63 -41.82 -3.82
CA ILE A 322 -88.64 -41.01 -3.10
C ILE A 322 -87.26 -41.66 -3.25
N ASN A 323 -87.14 -42.99 -3.09
CA ASN A 323 -85.88 -43.69 -3.26
C ASN A 323 -85.36 -43.61 -4.70
N SER A 324 -86.21 -43.70 -5.73
CA SER A 324 -85.74 -43.56 -7.11
C SER A 324 -85.28 -42.12 -7.43
N SER A 325 -85.96 -41.10 -6.92
CA SER A 325 -85.53 -39.71 -7.07
C SER A 325 -84.25 -39.41 -6.28
N VAL A 326 -84.14 -39.90 -5.05
CA VAL A 326 -82.95 -39.72 -4.21
C VAL A 326 -81.77 -40.49 -4.77
N ASN A 327 -81.96 -41.73 -5.24
CA ASN A 327 -80.90 -42.50 -5.88
C ASN A 327 -80.42 -41.84 -7.18
N SER A 328 -81.32 -41.27 -7.99
CA SER A 328 -80.90 -40.53 -9.20
C SER A 328 -80.11 -39.26 -8.89
N GLU A 329 -80.42 -38.59 -7.78
CA GLU A 329 -79.69 -37.38 -7.37
C GLU A 329 -78.36 -37.74 -6.70
N ILE A 330 -78.30 -38.86 -5.96
CA ILE A 330 -77.06 -39.42 -5.41
C ILE A 330 -76.14 -39.87 -6.54
N GLU A 331 -76.64 -40.58 -7.56
CA GLU A 331 -75.83 -40.97 -8.73
C GLU A 331 -75.28 -39.74 -9.46
N ARG A 332 -76.09 -38.68 -9.60
CA ARG A 332 -75.64 -37.43 -10.22
C ARG A 332 -74.54 -36.74 -9.41
N LEU A 333 -74.67 -36.71 -8.08
CA LEU A 333 -73.66 -36.13 -7.18
C LEU A 333 -72.39 -36.98 -7.13
N ASP A 334 -72.50 -38.31 -7.17
CA ASP A 334 -71.36 -39.22 -7.22
C ASP A 334 -70.60 -39.09 -8.56
N GLU A 335 -71.31 -38.95 -9.69
CA GLU A 335 -70.68 -38.66 -10.98
C GLU A 335 -69.94 -37.32 -10.98
N GLU A 336 -70.54 -36.29 -10.37
CA GLU A 336 -69.91 -34.97 -10.29
C GLU A 336 -68.71 -34.95 -9.33
N ALA A 337 -68.80 -35.68 -8.21
CA ALA A 337 -67.70 -35.86 -7.26
C ALA A 337 -66.53 -36.65 -7.85
N GLU A 338 -66.81 -37.76 -8.56
CA GLU A 338 -65.76 -38.53 -9.24
C GLU A 338 -65.14 -37.74 -10.39
N LYS A 339 -65.90 -36.90 -11.09
CA LYS A 339 -65.35 -35.99 -12.10
C LYS A 339 -64.41 -34.94 -11.49
N GLN A 340 -64.80 -34.31 -10.38
CA GLN A 340 -63.94 -33.35 -9.68
C GLN A 340 -62.67 -34.01 -9.11
N LYS A 341 -62.81 -35.23 -8.58
CA LYS A 341 -61.69 -36.03 -8.07
C LYS A 341 -60.73 -36.40 -9.20
N MET A 342 -61.25 -36.81 -10.36
CA MET A 342 -60.44 -37.13 -11.53
C MET A 342 -59.72 -35.89 -12.08
N ASP A 343 -60.38 -34.73 -12.11
CA ASP A 343 -59.77 -33.45 -12.50
C ASP A 343 -58.66 -33.04 -11.52
N PHE A 344 -58.86 -33.24 -10.21
CA PHE A 344 -57.87 -32.98 -9.19
C PHE A 344 -56.65 -33.90 -9.32
N PHE A 345 -56.86 -35.21 -9.47
CA PHE A 345 -55.77 -36.16 -9.70
C PHE A 345 -55.01 -35.87 -10.99
N THR A 346 -55.71 -35.51 -12.06
CA THR A 346 -55.07 -35.11 -13.33
C THR A 346 -54.22 -33.84 -13.16
N ARG A 347 -54.65 -32.87 -12.36
CA ARG A 347 -53.85 -31.67 -12.05
C ARG A 347 -52.65 -31.99 -11.16
N MET A 348 -52.83 -32.83 -10.14
CA MET A 348 -51.73 -33.28 -9.29
C MET A 348 -50.69 -34.08 -10.07
N ASP A 349 -51.12 -35.00 -10.93
CA ASP A 349 -50.19 -35.78 -11.76
C ASP A 349 -49.41 -34.90 -12.72
N ARG A 350 -50.05 -33.88 -13.31
CA ARG A 350 -49.35 -32.87 -14.12
C ARG A 350 -48.34 -32.09 -13.29
N MET A 351 -48.70 -31.64 -12.09
CA MET A 351 -47.75 -30.95 -11.19
C MET A 351 -46.61 -31.86 -10.72
N ALA A 352 -46.90 -33.13 -10.41
CA ALA A 352 -45.90 -34.12 -10.00
C ALA A 352 -44.96 -34.48 -11.16
N PHE A 353 -45.43 -34.43 -12.41
CA PHE A 353 -44.62 -34.65 -13.60
C PHE A 353 -43.78 -33.43 -13.98
N ASP A 354 -44.32 -32.22 -13.84
CA ASP A 354 -43.64 -30.98 -14.22
C ASP A 354 -42.65 -30.47 -13.15
N SER A 355 -42.92 -30.71 -11.87
CA SER A 355 -42.08 -30.26 -10.74
C SER A 355 -40.62 -30.75 -10.80
N PRO A 356 -40.33 -32.04 -11.08
CA PRO A 356 -38.96 -32.51 -11.26
C PRO A 356 -38.27 -31.86 -12.46
N ARG A 357 -39.03 -31.53 -13.51
CA ARG A 357 -38.51 -30.92 -14.74
C ARG A 357 -38.14 -29.46 -14.52
N THR A 358 -38.99 -28.67 -13.85
CA THR A 358 -38.69 -27.28 -13.47
C THR A 358 -37.58 -27.21 -12.44
N ALA A 359 -37.58 -28.09 -11.44
CA ALA A 359 -36.48 -28.17 -10.48
C ALA A 359 -35.15 -28.50 -11.19
N LYS A 360 -35.15 -29.51 -12.07
CA LYS A 360 -33.97 -29.87 -12.86
C LYS A 360 -33.49 -28.70 -13.73
N GLN A 361 -34.38 -28.01 -14.43
CA GLN A 361 -34.05 -26.83 -15.24
C GLN A 361 -33.44 -25.70 -14.42
N PHE A 362 -34.00 -25.42 -13.25
CA PHE A 362 -33.46 -24.42 -12.32
C PHE A 362 -32.04 -24.80 -11.86
N PHE A 363 -31.84 -26.04 -11.39
CA PHE A 363 -30.53 -26.52 -10.95
C PHE A 363 -29.50 -26.58 -12.09
N THR A 364 -29.87 -27.00 -13.30
CA THR A 364 -28.96 -26.94 -14.46
C THR A 364 -28.58 -25.50 -14.80
N SER A 365 -29.53 -24.56 -14.81
CA SER A 365 -29.24 -23.15 -15.12
C SER A 365 -28.34 -22.49 -14.06
N ALA A 366 -28.53 -22.85 -12.78
CA ALA A 366 -27.71 -22.37 -11.68
C ALA A 366 -26.29 -22.98 -11.72
N ALA A 367 -26.19 -24.28 -12.07
CA ALA A 367 -24.92 -24.96 -12.26
C ALA A 367 -24.13 -24.37 -13.44
N GLU A 368 -24.76 -24.10 -14.58
CA GLU A 368 -24.13 -23.47 -15.75
C GLU A 368 -23.61 -22.06 -15.44
N LYS A 369 -24.38 -21.26 -14.68
CA LYS A 369 -23.93 -19.94 -14.22
C LYS A 369 -22.74 -20.03 -13.25
N SER A 370 -22.73 -21.02 -12.35
CA SER A 370 -21.62 -21.24 -11.42
C SER A 370 -20.35 -21.74 -12.12
N VAL A 371 -20.51 -22.69 -13.06
CA VAL A 371 -19.41 -23.23 -13.87
C VAL A 371 -18.81 -22.13 -14.74
N SER A 372 -19.62 -21.33 -15.43
CA SER A 372 -19.09 -20.23 -16.28
C SER A 372 -18.31 -19.19 -15.50
N GLN A 373 -18.74 -18.85 -14.27
CA GLN A 373 -17.97 -17.96 -13.38
C GLN A 373 -16.66 -18.60 -12.92
N THR A 374 -16.67 -19.89 -12.61
CA THR A 374 -15.47 -20.63 -12.21
C THR A 374 -14.47 -20.74 -13.36
N THR A 375 -14.93 -21.02 -14.58
CA THR A 375 -14.10 -21.07 -15.79
C THR A 375 -13.48 -19.70 -16.08
N ARG A 376 -14.23 -18.61 -15.88
CA ARG A 376 -13.73 -17.23 -16.04
C ARG A 376 -12.70 -16.88 -14.97
N ALA A 377 -12.90 -17.30 -13.71
CA ALA A 377 -11.91 -17.11 -12.66
C ALA A 377 -10.63 -17.93 -12.92
N GLN A 378 -10.76 -19.18 -13.41
CA GLN A 378 -9.63 -20.02 -13.78
C GLN A 378 -8.86 -19.48 -14.98
N SER A 379 -9.53 -18.95 -16.02
CA SER A 379 -8.85 -18.34 -17.17
C SER A 379 -8.10 -17.07 -16.76
N LEU A 380 -8.68 -16.24 -15.88
CA LEU A 380 -8.01 -15.06 -15.33
C LEU A 380 -6.81 -15.42 -14.46
N ALA A 381 -6.93 -16.46 -13.62
CA ALA A 381 -5.82 -16.98 -12.83
C ALA A 381 -4.67 -17.53 -13.72
N ARG A 382 -5.00 -18.25 -14.80
CA ARG A 382 -4.00 -18.71 -15.79
C ARG A 382 -3.31 -17.54 -16.50
N SER A 383 -4.06 -16.50 -16.88
CA SER A 383 -3.50 -15.30 -17.48
C SER A 383 -2.58 -14.54 -16.53
N LEU A 384 -2.96 -14.40 -15.26
CA LEU A 384 -2.11 -13.78 -14.24
C LEU A 384 -0.84 -14.59 -14.01
N ASN A 385 -0.93 -15.92 -13.93
CA ASN A 385 0.25 -16.77 -13.80
C ASN A 385 1.18 -16.65 -15.00
N ALA A 386 0.65 -16.61 -16.23
CA ALA A 386 1.45 -16.40 -17.44
C ALA A 386 2.18 -15.04 -17.41
N LEU A 387 1.47 -13.97 -17.03
CA LEU A 387 2.07 -12.64 -16.89
C LEU A 387 3.18 -12.64 -15.82
N THR A 388 2.95 -13.34 -14.70
CA THR A 388 3.94 -13.45 -13.61
C THR A 388 5.20 -14.17 -14.10
N THR A 389 5.04 -15.27 -14.83
CA THR A 389 6.19 -16.00 -15.40
C THR A 389 6.95 -15.17 -16.44
N GLU A 390 6.26 -14.34 -17.22
CA GLU A 390 6.89 -13.42 -18.17
C GLU A 390 7.68 -12.32 -17.45
N THR A 391 7.11 -11.73 -16.39
CA THR A 391 7.80 -10.73 -15.57
C THR A 391 9.01 -11.30 -14.83
N ASP A 392 8.94 -12.54 -14.34
CA ASP A 392 10.05 -13.21 -13.68
C ASP A 392 11.18 -13.54 -14.67
N ALA A 393 10.82 -13.93 -15.90
CA ALA A 393 11.78 -14.14 -16.98
C ALA A 393 12.48 -12.82 -17.37
N ALA A 394 11.72 -11.73 -17.52
CA ALA A 394 12.28 -10.40 -17.81
C ALA A 394 13.19 -9.92 -16.67
N ALA A 395 12.77 -10.07 -15.41
CA ALA A 395 13.59 -9.69 -14.25
C ALA A 395 14.88 -10.52 -14.17
N SER A 396 14.82 -11.81 -14.48
CA SER A 396 16.00 -12.69 -14.53
C SER A 396 16.96 -12.29 -15.67
N GLN A 397 16.42 -11.89 -16.83
CA GLN A 397 17.22 -11.37 -17.94
C GLN A 397 17.89 -10.05 -17.58
N THR A 398 17.16 -9.08 -17.01
CA THR A 398 17.72 -7.79 -16.59
C THR A 398 18.80 -7.97 -15.53
N LYS A 399 18.62 -8.92 -14.60
CA LYS A 399 19.65 -9.26 -13.61
C LYS A 399 20.90 -9.82 -14.27
N ALA A 400 20.76 -10.73 -15.23
CA ALA A 400 21.90 -11.27 -15.98
C ALA A 400 22.64 -10.18 -16.77
N GLU A 401 21.93 -9.21 -17.34
CA GLU A 401 22.53 -8.05 -18.01
C GLU A 401 23.27 -7.12 -17.05
N MET A 402 22.70 -6.84 -15.87
CA MET A 402 23.39 -6.06 -14.83
C MET A 402 24.67 -6.75 -14.34
N ASP A 403 24.62 -8.06 -14.11
CA ASP A 403 25.81 -8.84 -13.73
C ASP A 403 26.89 -8.77 -14.82
N ARG A 404 26.49 -8.81 -16.10
CA ARG A 404 27.40 -8.66 -17.24
C ARG A 404 28.03 -7.27 -17.29
N VAL A 405 27.24 -6.20 -17.11
CA VAL A 405 27.74 -4.81 -17.08
C VAL A 405 28.71 -4.61 -15.91
N SER A 406 28.38 -5.14 -14.73
CA SER A 406 29.27 -5.13 -13.55
C SER A 406 30.62 -5.79 -13.83
N ALA A 407 30.61 -6.95 -14.50
CA ALA A 407 31.83 -7.65 -14.89
C ALA A 407 32.68 -6.83 -15.87
N TYR A 408 32.07 -6.17 -16.87
CA TYR A 408 32.79 -5.28 -17.79
C TYR A 408 33.38 -4.06 -17.10
N LEU A 409 32.62 -3.42 -16.22
CA LEU A 409 33.10 -2.27 -15.46
C LEU A 409 34.31 -2.65 -14.61
N SER A 410 34.22 -3.78 -13.90
CA SER A 410 35.30 -4.33 -13.08
C SER A 410 36.54 -4.67 -13.91
N ALA A 411 36.36 -5.29 -15.08
CA ALA A 411 37.44 -5.57 -16.02
C ALA A 411 38.10 -4.29 -16.55
N LYS A 412 37.29 -3.26 -16.85
CA LYS A 412 37.79 -1.98 -17.35
C LYS A 412 38.58 -1.22 -16.29
N ILE A 413 38.08 -1.17 -15.05
CA ILE A 413 38.78 -0.57 -13.91
C ILE A 413 40.12 -1.26 -13.68
N LEU A 414 40.15 -2.60 -13.68
CA LEU A 414 41.38 -3.37 -13.53
C LEU A 414 42.39 -3.02 -14.63
N LYS A 415 41.92 -2.98 -15.89
CA LYS A 415 42.77 -2.70 -17.05
C LYS A 415 43.31 -1.27 -17.04
N ASP A 416 42.49 -0.28 -16.72
CA ASP A 416 42.91 1.12 -16.67
C ASP A 416 43.87 1.38 -15.50
N LYS A 417 43.67 0.74 -14.33
CA LYS A 417 44.63 0.79 -13.22
C LYS A 417 45.98 0.18 -13.59
N LEU A 418 45.99 -0.95 -14.29
CA LEU A 418 47.23 -1.59 -14.76
C LEU A 418 47.93 -0.80 -15.89
N ARG A 419 47.19 0.01 -16.66
CA ARG A 419 47.74 0.78 -17.80
C ARG A 419 48.64 1.94 -17.35
N TYR A 420 48.33 2.58 -16.23
CA TYR A 420 49.07 3.74 -15.72
C TYR A 420 50.16 3.37 -14.70
N ASP A 421 50.19 2.12 -14.24
CA ASP A 421 51.13 1.65 -13.23
C ASP A 421 52.26 0.83 -13.87
N GLN A 422 53.23 1.52 -14.49
CA GLN A 422 54.39 0.90 -15.15
C GLN A 422 55.32 0.14 -14.19
N PHE A 423 55.08 0.19 -12.87
CA PHE A 423 55.96 -0.37 -11.85
C PHE A 423 55.51 -1.72 -11.29
N ILE A 424 54.25 -2.14 -11.49
CA ILE A 424 53.76 -3.43 -10.98
C ILE A 424 54.01 -4.56 -11.98
N ARG A 425 55.14 -5.25 -11.82
CA ARG A 425 55.54 -6.43 -12.62
C ARG A 425 54.79 -7.74 -12.28
N ARG A 426 53.79 -7.73 -11.39
CA ARG A 426 53.08 -8.95 -10.94
C ARG A 426 51.67 -9.05 -11.55
N THR A 427 51.60 -9.31 -12.85
CA THR A 427 50.34 -9.53 -13.58
C THR A 427 49.68 -10.89 -13.33
N THR A 428 50.42 -11.86 -12.77
CA THR A 428 49.95 -13.24 -12.56
C THR A 428 48.85 -13.40 -11.51
N GLN A 429 48.60 -12.38 -10.68
CA GLN A 429 47.58 -12.42 -9.62
C GLN A 429 46.53 -11.31 -9.74
N ARG A 430 46.36 -10.73 -10.93
CA ARG A 430 45.50 -9.55 -11.15
C ARG A 430 44.00 -9.77 -10.85
N HIS A 431 43.54 -11.01 -10.82
CA HIS A 431 42.13 -11.34 -10.51
C HIS A 431 41.90 -11.78 -9.05
N LYS A 432 42.95 -11.93 -8.24
CA LYS A 432 42.84 -12.30 -6.82
C LYS A 432 42.00 -11.36 -5.96
N PRO A 433 41.94 -10.03 -6.23
CA PRO A 433 41.05 -9.15 -5.47
C PRO A 433 39.56 -9.55 -5.53
N PHE A 434 39.16 -10.32 -6.55
CA PHE A 434 37.79 -10.82 -6.72
C PHE A 434 37.55 -12.18 -6.04
N ASP A 435 38.57 -12.81 -5.43
CA ASP A 435 38.44 -14.09 -4.70
C ASP A 435 37.92 -13.88 -3.27
N SER A 436 38.33 -12.82 -2.59
CA SER A 436 38.06 -12.59 -1.15
C SER A 436 36.87 -11.69 -0.87
N SER A 437 36.48 -10.84 -1.84
CA SER A 437 35.31 -9.99 -1.75
C SER A 437 34.62 -9.98 -3.11
N LYS A 438 33.30 -10.13 -3.12
CA LYS A 438 32.49 -9.92 -4.32
C LYS A 438 32.50 -8.42 -4.66
N PHE A 439 33.63 -7.91 -5.13
CA PHE A 439 33.76 -6.54 -5.63
C PHE A 439 32.74 -6.37 -6.75
N TYR A 440 31.69 -5.59 -6.50
CA TYR A 440 30.50 -5.45 -7.36
C TYR A 440 29.75 -6.76 -7.71
N GLY A 441 29.81 -7.79 -6.86
CA GLY A 441 29.07 -9.04 -7.13
C GLY A 441 29.69 -9.98 -8.17
N SER A 442 30.78 -9.56 -8.83
CA SER A 442 31.39 -10.29 -9.95
C SER A 442 32.38 -11.36 -9.49
N THR A 443 32.38 -12.51 -10.16
CA THR A 443 33.35 -13.58 -9.94
C THR A 443 34.63 -13.38 -10.77
N PRO A 444 35.79 -13.92 -10.33
CA PRO A 444 37.05 -13.83 -11.07
C PRO A 444 36.94 -14.35 -12.51
N SER A 445 36.16 -15.42 -12.73
CA SER A 445 35.89 -16.00 -14.04
C SER A 445 35.10 -15.06 -14.95
N GLN A 446 34.09 -14.36 -14.43
CA GLN A 446 33.29 -13.40 -15.19
C GLN A 446 34.12 -12.18 -15.59
N VAL A 447 34.93 -11.65 -14.67
CA VAL A 447 35.82 -10.51 -14.96
C VAL A 447 36.87 -10.88 -16.01
N LYS A 448 37.43 -12.09 -15.96
CA LYS A 448 38.38 -12.58 -16.97
C LYS A 448 37.74 -12.70 -18.36
N SER A 449 36.54 -13.29 -18.45
CA SER A 449 35.79 -13.39 -19.71
C SER A 449 35.45 -12.01 -20.28
N ALA A 450 35.05 -11.07 -19.41
CA ALA A 450 34.75 -9.70 -19.81
C ALA A 450 36.00 -8.94 -20.30
N GLU A 451 37.17 -9.18 -19.70
CA GLU A 451 38.45 -8.61 -20.14
C GLU A 451 38.87 -9.10 -21.54
N GLU A 452 38.67 -10.39 -21.82
CA GLU A 452 38.91 -10.98 -23.15
C GLU A 452 38.01 -10.36 -24.22
N GLU A 453 36.73 -10.18 -23.92
CA GLU A 453 35.78 -9.52 -24.83
C GLU A 453 36.08 -8.03 -25.02
N LEU A 454 36.40 -7.30 -23.95
CA LEU A 454 36.83 -5.90 -24.04
C LEU A 454 38.06 -5.75 -24.93
N THR A 455 38.99 -6.69 -24.87
CA THR A 455 40.19 -6.66 -25.72
C THR A 455 39.84 -6.88 -27.19
N LYS A 456 38.85 -7.72 -27.51
CA LYS A 456 38.33 -7.87 -28.87
C LYS A 456 37.63 -6.60 -29.37
N ILE A 457 36.83 -5.97 -28.51
CA ILE A 457 36.12 -4.71 -28.82
C ILE A 457 37.12 -3.59 -29.06
N GLU A 458 38.12 -3.43 -28.19
CA GLU A 458 39.18 -2.42 -28.35
C GLU A 458 39.98 -2.67 -29.63
N ALA A 459 40.34 -3.92 -29.95
CA ALA A 459 41.00 -4.25 -31.22
C ALA A 459 40.14 -3.94 -32.46
N ALA A 460 38.82 -4.11 -32.36
CA ALA A 460 37.89 -3.70 -33.42
C ALA A 460 37.78 -2.17 -33.53
N LEU A 461 37.75 -1.48 -32.39
CA LEU A 461 37.71 -0.02 -32.30
C LEU A 461 39.00 0.60 -32.88
N ASP A 462 40.15 0.01 -32.58
CA ASP A 462 41.46 0.46 -33.07
C ASP A 462 41.63 0.22 -34.59
N ARG A 463 40.88 -0.73 -35.18
CA ARG A 463 40.77 -0.89 -36.64
C ARG A 463 39.87 0.17 -37.28
N LEU A 464 38.86 0.67 -36.57
CA LEU A 464 37.90 1.65 -37.07
C LEU A 464 38.32 3.11 -36.81
N CYS A 465 39.17 3.37 -35.81
CA CYS A 465 39.64 4.72 -35.46
C CYS A 465 41.14 4.92 -35.74
N PRO A 466 41.51 5.65 -36.82
CA PRO A 466 42.91 5.98 -37.15
C PRO A 466 43.63 6.83 -36.09
N LEU A 467 42.88 7.62 -35.30
CA LEU A 467 43.43 8.55 -34.30
C LEU A 467 44.12 7.89 -33.11
N ARG A 468 43.87 6.59 -32.86
CA ARG A 468 44.56 5.84 -31.80
C ARG A 468 45.88 5.25 -32.25
N GLN A 469 46.06 5.02 -33.55
CA GLN A 469 47.31 4.50 -34.10
C GLN A 469 48.46 5.53 -33.99
N SER A 470 48.14 6.83 -34.03
CA SER A 470 49.12 7.91 -33.87
C SER A 470 49.59 8.12 -32.42
N GLN A 471 48.79 7.75 -31.41
CA GLN A 471 49.19 7.83 -29.99
C GLN A 471 50.07 6.65 -29.53
N ALA A 472 50.16 5.57 -30.32
CA ALA A 472 50.98 4.40 -29.99
C ALA A 472 52.46 4.54 -30.41
N MET A 473 52.84 5.56 -31.17
CA MET A 473 54.23 5.79 -31.61
C MET A 473 54.78 7.10 -31.07
N SER A 474 55.32 7.07 -29.85
CA SER A 474 56.55 7.77 -29.43
C SER A 474 56.78 7.57 -27.93
N PRO A 475 57.78 6.79 -27.49
CA PRO A 475 58.23 6.88 -26.11
C PRO A 475 58.96 8.22 -25.90
N PRO A 476 58.75 8.94 -24.79
CA PRO A 476 59.58 10.09 -24.46
C PRO A 476 60.99 9.60 -24.13
N ASN A 477 61.98 10.02 -24.93
CA ASN A 477 63.39 9.85 -24.60
C ASN A 477 63.69 10.59 -23.29
N SER A 478 63.83 9.85 -22.19
CA SER A 478 64.41 10.36 -20.95
C SER A 478 65.92 10.55 -21.12
N PRO A 479 66.49 11.71 -20.74
CA PRO A 479 67.94 11.91 -20.80
C PRO A 479 68.62 11.02 -19.75
N GLN A 480 69.56 10.19 -20.19
CA GLN A 480 70.47 9.47 -19.31
C GLN A 480 71.27 10.51 -18.51
N ARG A 481 71.06 10.56 -17.19
CA ARG A 481 72.01 11.18 -16.26
C ARG A 481 73.10 10.15 -15.95
N GLY A 482 74.35 10.61 -16.05
CA GLY A 482 75.55 9.86 -15.64
C GLY A 482 75.72 9.76 -14.14
#